data_AF-A0A178DBL4-F1
#
_entry.id   AF-A0A178DBL4-F1
#
_cell.length_a   1.000
_cell.length_b   1.000
_cell.length_c   1.000
_cell.angle_alpha   90.00
_cell.angle_beta   90.00
_cell.angle_gamma   90.00
#
_symmetry.space_group_name_H-M   'P 1'
#
loop_
_entity.id
_entity.type
_entity.pdbx_description
1 polymer ?
#
loop_
_entity_poly.entity_id
_entity_poly.type
_entity_poly.pdbx_seq_one_letter_code
_entity_poly.pdbx_strand_id
1 'polypeptide(L)'
;MARFIRKICPTADIYIIKAINHAVDCGARVISISWSVRRPEDEVLRKEFDEAISRAVRHKTIMLCASSDQGKTGDDETYPKHADQENIIRIGAATAMGNNAQYVDEHRIDFLFPGHKIPLKGSNPDKELGYVHEGSSVATAIAAGLATLILECVQVGHFWEANKPHRSQHSIPDQDSMDSKAIRAGFASMVRSNSRYLWVWETFRPQVCESITDGGRDDHLDEVAKLAKSFLF
;
A
#
# COMPACT_ATOMS: atom_id res chain seq x y z
N MET A 1 -3.35 -1.99 -16.45
CA MET A 1 -4.81 -2.25 -16.49
C MET A 1 -5.62 -1.07 -17.03
N ALA A 2 -5.53 0.15 -16.46
CA ALA A 2 -6.41 1.26 -16.86
C ALA A 2 -6.26 1.82 -18.30
N ARG A 3 -5.08 1.78 -18.93
CA ARG A 3 -4.94 2.16 -20.36
C ARG A 3 -5.70 1.24 -21.32
N PHE A 4 -5.80 -0.05 -21.01
CA PHE A 4 -6.63 -0.97 -21.80
C PHE A 4 -8.11 -0.64 -21.63
N ILE A 5 -8.52 -0.28 -20.42
CA ILE A 5 -9.89 0.15 -20.13
C ILE A 5 -10.21 1.46 -20.87
N ARG A 6 -9.34 2.48 -20.86
CA ARG A 6 -9.55 3.74 -21.63
C ARG A 6 -9.67 3.52 -23.14
N LYS A 7 -8.92 2.58 -23.72
CA LYS A 7 -9.04 2.22 -25.15
C LYS A 7 -10.39 1.60 -25.51
N ILE A 8 -11.05 0.97 -24.53
CA ILE A 8 -12.32 0.25 -24.72
C ILE A 8 -13.51 1.10 -24.24
N CYS A 9 -13.29 1.97 -23.26
CA CYS A 9 -14.30 2.79 -22.60
C CYS A 9 -13.76 4.22 -22.40
N PRO A 10 -14.14 5.18 -23.27
CA PRO A 10 -13.72 6.58 -23.15
C PRO A 10 -14.17 7.22 -21.83
N THR A 11 -15.22 6.71 -21.20
CA THR A 11 -15.76 7.19 -19.91
C THR A 11 -15.11 6.52 -18.69
N ALA A 12 -14.02 5.77 -18.87
CA ALA A 12 -13.36 5.03 -17.79
C ALA A 12 -12.99 5.91 -16.59
N ASP A 13 -12.61 7.16 -16.82
CA ASP A 13 -12.21 8.08 -15.75
C ASP A 13 -13.37 8.48 -14.85
N ILE A 14 -14.57 8.62 -15.41
CA ILE A 14 -15.79 8.89 -14.64
C ILE A 14 -16.07 7.71 -13.68
N TYR A 15 -15.86 6.47 -14.14
CA TYR A 15 -16.03 5.29 -13.29
C TYR A 15 -14.96 5.19 -12.21
N ILE A 16 -13.73 5.62 -12.50
CA ILE A 16 -12.64 5.68 -11.51
C ILE A 16 -13.00 6.64 -10.37
N ILE A 17 -13.46 7.85 -10.70
CA ILE A 17 -13.86 8.85 -9.71
C ILE A 17 -15.01 8.33 -8.84
N LYS A 18 -16.02 7.72 -9.46
CA LYS A 18 -17.14 7.08 -8.75
C LYS A 18 -16.68 5.96 -7.84
N ALA A 19 -15.74 5.12 -8.28
CA ALA A 19 -15.21 4.03 -7.49
C ALA A 19 -14.44 4.52 -6.25
N ILE A 20 -13.63 5.57 -6.37
CA ILE A 20 -12.94 6.19 -5.23
C ILE A 20 -13.97 6.71 -4.23
N ASN A 21 -14.95 7.48 -4.70
CA ASN A 21 -15.99 8.04 -3.84
C ASN A 21 -16.81 6.96 -3.13
N HIS A 22 -17.19 5.91 -3.85
CA HIS A 22 -17.94 4.79 -3.30
C HIS A 22 -17.13 4.02 -2.25
N ALA A 23 -15.84 3.81 -2.47
CA ALA A 23 -14.98 3.18 -1.47
C ALA A 23 -14.90 4.00 -0.18
N VAL A 24 -14.84 5.33 -0.29
CA VAL A 24 -14.90 6.24 0.87
C VAL A 24 -16.26 6.17 1.56
N ASP A 25 -17.37 6.13 0.81
CA ASP A 25 -18.73 5.98 1.37
C ASP A 25 -18.88 4.67 2.16
N CYS A 26 -18.26 3.60 1.67
CA CYS A 26 -18.21 2.30 2.35
C CYS A 26 -17.24 2.26 3.55
N GLY A 27 -16.58 3.38 3.90
CA GLY A 27 -15.67 3.46 5.02
C GLY A 27 -14.33 2.74 4.80
N ALA A 28 -13.91 2.54 3.54
CA ALA A 28 -12.65 1.86 3.26
C ALA A 28 -11.46 2.58 3.93
N ARG A 29 -10.70 1.85 4.76
CA ARG A 29 -9.47 2.35 5.37
C ARG A 29 -8.30 2.34 4.38
N VAL A 30 -8.27 1.40 3.44
CA VAL A 30 -7.22 1.26 2.42
C VAL A 30 -7.87 1.09 1.04
N ILE A 31 -7.40 1.85 0.05
CA ILE A 31 -7.74 1.66 -1.37
C ILE A 31 -6.46 1.27 -2.12
N SER A 32 -6.48 0.07 -2.71
CA SER A 32 -5.42 -0.42 -3.61
C SER A 32 -5.72 -0.02 -5.05
N ILE A 33 -5.04 1.01 -5.53
CA ILE A 33 -5.20 1.55 -6.88
C ILE A 33 -4.14 0.91 -7.79
N SER A 34 -4.38 -0.35 -8.19
CA SER A 34 -3.47 -1.14 -9.05
C SER A 34 -3.50 -0.69 -10.52
N TRP A 35 -3.51 0.62 -10.75
CA TRP A 35 -3.43 1.25 -12.05
C TRP A 35 -2.89 2.67 -11.93
N SER A 36 -2.42 3.18 -13.05
CA SER A 36 -2.13 4.59 -13.27
C SER A 36 -2.73 5.01 -14.60
N VAL A 37 -3.22 6.24 -14.65
CA VAL A 37 -3.74 6.87 -15.87
C VAL A 37 -3.02 8.18 -16.11
N ARG A 38 -2.95 8.62 -17.37
CA ARG A 38 -2.48 9.97 -17.65
C ARG A 38 -3.43 10.97 -16.98
N ARG A 39 -2.84 12.04 -16.45
CA ARG A 39 -3.58 13.23 -16.02
C ARG A 39 -4.69 13.57 -17.02
N PRO A 40 -5.95 13.73 -16.56
CA PRO A 40 -7.01 14.18 -17.44
C PRO A 40 -6.67 15.54 -18.05
N GLU A 41 -6.81 15.66 -19.37
CA GLU A 41 -6.65 16.93 -20.10
C GLU A 41 -7.85 17.85 -19.89
N ASP A 42 -9.05 17.26 -19.79
CA ASP A 42 -10.29 17.97 -19.46
C ASP A 42 -10.22 18.54 -18.03
N GLU A 43 -10.37 19.86 -17.92
CA GLU A 43 -10.22 20.58 -16.65
C GLU A 43 -11.31 20.22 -15.62
N VAL A 44 -12.54 20.00 -16.09
CA VAL A 44 -13.68 19.66 -15.21
C VAL A 44 -13.46 18.27 -14.63
N LEU A 45 -13.15 17.30 -15.48
CA LEU A 45 -12.86 15.93 -15.07
C LEU A 45 -11.63 15.86 -14.16
N ARG A 46 -10.60 16.65 -14.44
CA ARG A 46 -9.41 16.76 -13.60
C ARG A 46 -9.79 17.25 -12.20
N LYS A 47 -10.58 18.32 -12.12
CA LYS A 47 -11.05 18.87 -10.84
C LYS A 47 -11.89 17.87 -10.05
N GLU A 48 -12.82 17.16 -10.71
CA GLU A 48 -13.61 16.11 -10.07
C GLU A 48 -12.74 14.98 -9.51
N PHE A 49 -11.68 14.61 -10.22
CA PHE A 49 -10.73 13.61 -9.77
C PHE A 49 -9.94 14.12 -8.55
N ASP A 50 -9.39 15.33 -8.63
CA ASP A 50 -8.65 15.96 -7.53
C ASP A 50 -9.53 16.09 -6.27
N GLU A 51 -10.82 16.40 -6.44
CA GLU A 51 -11.81 16.46 -5.36
C GLU A 51 -12.10 15.09 -4.73
N ALA A 52 -12.21 14.03 -5.53
CA ALA A 52 -12.39 12.66 -5.03
C ALA A 52 -11.17 12.18 -4.22
N ILE A 53 -9.96 12.49 -4.70
CA ILE A 53 -8.70 12.23 -3.97
C ILE A 53 -8.67 13.02 -2.67
N SER A 54 -8.91 14.33 -2.73
CA SER A 54 -8.94 15.20 -1.56
C SER A 54 -9.98 14.73 -0.53
N ARG A 55 -11.13 14.22 -1.01
CA ARG A 55 -12.16 13.64 -0.14
C ARG A 55 -11.65 12.39 0.56
N ALA A 56 -11.01 11.46 -0.14
CA ALA A 56 -10.41 10.27 0.47
C ALA A 56 -9.36 10.63 1.52
N VAL A 57 -8.49 11.61 1.23
CA VAL A 57 -7.49 12.14 2.19
C VAL A 57 -8.17 12.70 3.44
N ARG A 58 -9.23 13.50 3.30
CA ARG A 58 -9.98 14.05 4.46
C ARG A 58 -10.62 12.96 5.33
N HIS A 59 -11.02 11.83 4.74
CA HIS A 59 -11.52 10.67 5.47
C HIS A 59 -10.40 9.74 5.97
N LYS A 60 -9.13 10.19 5.83
CA LYS A 60 -7.92 9.44 6.20
C LYS A 60 -7.84 8.07 5.52
N THR A 61 -8.48 7.90 4.37
CA THR A 61 -8.38 6.66 3.58
C THR A 61 -6.98 6.57 3.00
N ILE A 62 -6.27 5.49 3.30
CA ILE A 62 -4.92 5.24 2.81
C ILE A 62 -4.99 4.87 1.34
N MET A 63 -4.26 5.61 0.52
CA MET A 63 -4.26 5.42 -0.94
C MET A 63 -2.89 4.96 -1.42
N LEU A 64 -2.86 3.75 -1.98
CA LEU A 64 -1.69 3.16 -2.60
C LEU A 64 -1.94 3.04 -4.09
N CYS A 65 -1.00 3.45 -4.94
CA CYS A 65 -1.15 3.33 -6.39
C CYS A 65 0.04 2.69 -7.09
N ALA A 66 -0.23 1.96 -8.17
CA ALA A 66 0.82 1.37 -8.99
C ALA A 66 1.57 2.41 -9.82
N SER A 67 2.88 2.22 -9.99
CA SER A 67 3.64 2.88 -11.06
C SER A 67 3.14 2.45 -12.46
N SER A 68 3.51 3.19 -13.50
CA SER A 68 3.00 2.98 -14.86
C SER A 68 3.63 1.80 -15.62
N ASP A 69 4.67 1.18 -15.05
CA ASP A 69 5.42 0.09 -15.67
C ASP A 69 5.91 0.41 -17.10
N GLN A 70 6.29 1.67 -17.37
CA GLN A 70 6.82 2.13 -18.67
C GLN A 70 8.32 2.47 -18.63
N GLY A 71 8.99 2.18 -17.53
CA GLY A 71 10.39 2.57 -17.30
C GLY A 71 10.57 4.09 -17.40
N LYS A 72 11.79 4.51 -17.77
CA LYS A 72 12.20 5.93 -17.87
C LYS A 72 11.54 6.70 -19.01
N THR A 73 10.87 6.03 -19.94
CA THR A 73 10.15 6.65 -21.06
C THR A 73 8.67 6.87 -20.76
N GLY A 74 8.23 6.49 -19.55
CA GLY A 74 6.87 6.70 -19.07
C GLY A 74 6.52 8.17 -18.84
N ASP A 75 5.22 8.42 -18.66
CA ASP A 75 4.70 9.72 -18.26
C ASP A 75 4.92 9.94 -16.75
N ASP A 76 5.42 11.11 -16.37
CA ASP A 76 5.69 11.51 -14.99
C ASP A 76 4.39 11.92 -14.29
N GLU A 77 3.43 12.48 -15.05
CA GLU A 77 2.18 13.06 -14.55
C GLU A 77 1.03 12.05 -14.56
N THR A 78 1.24 10.91 -13.89
CA THR A 78 0.19 9.89 -13.78
C THR A 78 -0.65 10.03 -12.52
N TYR A 79 -1.97 9.99 -12.70
CA TYR A 79 -2.95 9.92 -11.64
C TYR A 79 -3.04 8.49 -11.09
N PRO A 80 -3.34 8.33 -9.78
CA PRO A 80 -3.77 9.40 -8.88
C PRO A 80 -2.63 10.19 -8.22
N LYS A 81 -1.40 9.68 -8.19
CA LYS A 81 -0.27 10.31 -7.46
C LYS A 81 0.04 11.76 -7.85
N HIS A 82 -0.24 12.18 -9.09
CA HIS A 82 -0.08 13.59 -9.48
C HIS A 82 -1.12 14.51 -8.82
N ALA A 83 -2.32 14.01 -8.50
CA ALA A 83 -3.35 14.79 -7.81
C ALA A 83 -2.94 15.16 -6.38
N ASP A 84 -2.21 14.27 -5.70
CA ASP A 84 -1.67 14.50 -4.37
C ASP A 84 -0.37 13.71 -4.16
N GLN A 85 0.76 14.40 -4.21
CA GLN A 85 2.08 13.77 -4.09
C GLN A 85 2.41 13.31 -2.68
N GLU A 86 1.81 13.91 -1.64
CA GLU A 86 2.14 13.61 -0.26
C GLU A 86 1.31 12.43 0.27
N ASN A 87 0.00 12.47 0.02
CA ASN A 87 -0.97 11.55 0.61
C ASN A 87 -1.23 10.29 -0.24
N ILE A 88 -0.64 10.19 -1.43
CA ILE A 88 -0.69 8.97 -2.25
C ILE A 88 0.68 8.30 -2.26
N ILE A 89 0.70 7.02 -1.89
CA ILE A 89 1.89 6.21 -1.86
C ILE A 89 1.98 5.42 -3.17
N ARG A 90 2.94 5.77 -4.03
CA ARG A 90 3.16 5.13 -5.32
C ARG A 90 4.15 3.98 -5.19
N ILE A 91 3.74 2.80 -5.61
CA ILE A 91 4.47 1.54 -5.43
C ILE A 91 5.03 1.07 -6.77
N GLY A 92 6.32 0.72 -6.77
CA GLY A 92 6.99 0.04 -7.86
C GLY A 92 7.19 -1.44 -7.59
N ALA A 93 7.21 -2.25 -8.64
CA ALA A 93 7.62 -3.65 -8.54
C ALA A 93 9.14 -3.81 -8.40
N ALA A 94 9.54 -4.70 -7.51
CA ALA A 94 10.89 -5.22 -7.39
C ALA A 94 10.97 -6.71 -7.71
N THR A 95 12.18 -7.09 -8.10
CA THR A 95 12.64 -8.47 -8.24
C THR A 95 12.82 -9.12 -6.87
N ALA A 96 12.95 -10.45 -6.82
CA ALA A 96 13.21 -11.19 -5.58
C ALA A 96 14.53 -10.77 -4.89
N MET A 97 15.45 -10.15 -5.64
CA MET A 97 16.72 -9.62 -5.12
C MET A 97 16.60 -8.20 -4.56
N GLY A 98 15.41 -7.59 -4.56
CA GLY A 98 15.17 -6.24 -4.07
C GLY A 98 15.48 -5.11 -5.05
N ASN A 99 16.03 -5.41 -6.24
CA ASN A 99 16.20 -4.42 -7.31
C ASN A 99 14.85 -4.07 -7.95
N ASN A 100 14.66 -2.82 -8.38
CA ASN A 100 13.49 -2.45 -9.17
C ASN A 100 13.40 -3.30 -10.44
N ALA A 101 12.19 -3.65 -10.85
CA ALA A 101 11.98 -4.29 -12.14
C ALA A 101 12.35 -3.31 -13.27
N GLN A 102 12.81 -3.83 -14.41
CA GLN A 102 13.28 -3.01 -15.54
C GLN A 102 12.25 -2.00 -16.08
N TYR A 103 10.97 -2.30 -15.90
CA TYR A 103 9.85 -1.47 -16.32
C TYR A 103 9.44 -0.43 -15.26
N VAL A 104 10.12 -0.37 -14.11
CA VAL A 104 9.85 0.60 -13.04
C VAL A 104 10.95 1.67 -13.05
N ASP A 105 10.53 2.94 -13.12
CA ASP A 105 11.43 4.07 -12.86
C ASP A 105 11.49 4.34 -11.34
N GLU A 106 12.63 4.03 -10.74
CA GLU A 106 12.88 4.17 -9.30
C GLU A 106 12.75 5.62 -8.79
N HIS A 107 12.95 6.62 -9.66
CA HIS A 107 12.87 8.02 -9.27
C HIS A 107 11.42 8.49 -9.09
N ARG A 108 10.44 7.72 -9.59
CA ARG A 108 9.03 8.12 -9.66
C ARG A 108 8.12 7.36 -8.71
N ILE A 109 8.69 6.54 -7.83
CA ILE A 109 7.97 5.71 -6.87
C ILE A 109 8.36 6.10 -5.45
N ASP A 110 7.50 5.85 -4.48
CA ASP A 110 7.83 6.04 -3.07
C ASP A 110 8.55 4.81 -2.51
N PHE A 111 8.04 3.61 -2.84
CA PHE A 111 8.56 2.35 -2.33
C PHE A 111 8.56 1.25 -3.39
N LEU A 112 9.46 0.28 -3.22
CA LEU A 112 9.51 -0.96 -3.96
C LEU A 112 8.97 -2.10 -3.12
N PHE A 113 8.08 -2.88 -3.72
CA PHE A 113 7.54 -4.10 -3.14
C PHE A 113 7.75 -5.28 -4.09
N PRO A 114 7.77 -6.52 -3.59
CA PRO A 114 7.82 -7.71 -4.45
C PRO A 114 6.73 -7.63 -5.52
N GLY A 115 7.10 -7.72 -6.80
CA GLY A 115 6.13 -7.61 -7.89
C GLY A 115 6.60 -8.18 -9.22
N HIS A 116 7.81 -8.73 -9.29
CA HIS A 116 8.31 -9.42 -10.46
C HIS A 116 8.43 -10.90 -10.18
N LYS A 117 7.73 -11.71 -10.97
CA LYS A 117 7.71 -13.18 -10.89
C LYS A 117 7.39 -13.73 -9.50
N ILE A 118 6.29 -13.27 -8.91
CA ILE A 118 5.84 -13.74 -7.60
C ILE A 118 5.14 -15.11 -7.76
N PRO A 119 5.64 -16.18 -7.13
CA PRO A 119 4.94 -17.46 -7.11
C PRO A 119 3.71 -17.33 -6.21
N LEU A 120 2.52 -17.63 -6.74
CA LEU A 120 1.29 -17.65 -5.95
C LEU A 120 1.13 -19.02 -5.27
N LYS A 121 0.66 -19.04 -4.03
CA LYS A 121 0.42 -20.31 -3.32
C LYS A 121 -0.75 -21.03 -4.00
N GLY A 122 -0.47 -22.19 -4.61
CA GLY A 122 -1.45 -23.01 -5.32
C GLY A 122 -1.40 -22.90 -6.86
N SER A 123 -0.60 -22.00 -7.42
CA SER A 123 -0.31 -22.01 -8.86
C SER A 123 0.58 -23.21 -9.15
N ASN A 124 0.05 -24.18 -9.90
CA ASN A 124 0.83 -25.32 -10.37
C ASN A 124 1.58 -24.84 -11.62
N PRO A 125 2.91 -24.62 -11.59
CA PRO A 125 3.65 -24.05 -12.72
C PRO A 125 3.50 -24.87 -14.01
N ASP A 126 3.24 -26.18 -13.88
CA ASP A 126 3.02 -27.11 -15.00
C ASP A 126 1.59 -27.08 -15.57
N LYS A 127 0.60 -26.50 -14.85
CA LYS A 127 -0.78 -26.35 -15.33
C LYS A 127 -1.11 -24.91 -15.72
N GLU A 128 -0.45 -23.93 -15.11
CA GLU A 128 -0.57 -22.52 -15.44
C GLU A 128 0.53 -22.14 -16.44
N LEU A 129 0.37 -22.59 -17.68
CA LEU A 129 1.21 -22.14 -18.80
C LEU A 129 1.26 -20.60 -18.84
N GLY A 130 2.38 -20.03 -18.37
CA GLY A 130 2.82 -18.68 -18.72
C GLY A 130 2.20 -17.49 -17.97
N TYR A 131 1.32 -17.67 -16.98
CA TYR A 131 0.76 -16.55 -16.21
C TYR A 131 1.62 -16.19 -15.00
N VAL A 132 2.81 -15.66 -15.28
CA VAL A 132 3.58 -15.02 -14.22
C VAL A 132 2.97 -13.65 -13.96
N HIS A 133 2.20 -13.51 -12.87
CA HIS A 133 1.68 -12.21 -12.45
C HIS A 133 2.86 -11.30 -12.03
N GLU A 134 3.13 -10.30 -12.86
CA GLU A 134 4.16 -9.30 -12.59
C GLU A 134 3.67 -7.89 -12.90
N GLY A 135 4.32 -6.92 -12.28
CA GLY A 135 4.04 -5.50 -12.46
C GLY A 135 3.80 -4.79 -11.13
N SER A 136 3.84 -3.46 -11.18
CA SER A 136 3.59 -2.60 -10.03
C SER A 136 2.18 -2.79 -9.48
N SER A 137 1.26 -3.36 -10.26
CA SER A 137 -0.09 -3.76 -9.82
C SER A 137 -0.05 -4.84 -8.73
N VAL A 138 0.83 -5.85 -8.86
CA VAL A 138 1.03 -6.92 -7.87
C VAL A 138 1.69 -6.37 -6.62
N ALA A 139 2.74 -5.56 -6.81
CA ALA A 139 3.45 -4.88 -5.74
C ALA A 139 2.52 -3.99 -4.90
N THR A 140 1.60 -3.27 -5.55
CA THR A 140 0.59 -2.42 -4.88
C THR A 140 -0.38 -3.23 -4.03
N ALA A 141 -0.82 -4.41 -4.50
CA ALA A 141 -1.69 -5.28 -3.73
C ALA A 141 -0.99 -5.82 -2.46
N ILE A 142 0.29 -6.20 -2.57
CA ILE A 142 1.09 -6.63 -1.40
C ILE A 142 1.28 -5.46 -0.43
N ALA A 143 1.57 -4.26 -0.94
CA ALA A 143 1.67 -3.06 -0.12
C ALA A 143 0.36 -2.73 0.60
N ALA A 144 -0.80 -2.91 -0.06
CA ALA A 144 -2.11 -2.73 0.58
C ALA A 144 -2.38 -3.76 1.68
N GLY A 145 -1.98 -5.01 1.47
CA GLY A 145 -2.02 -6.04 2.50
C GLY A 145 -1.18 -5.66 3.72
N LEU A 146 0.05 -5.21 3.51
CA LEU A 146 0.93 -4.76 4.60
C LEU A 146 0.38 -3.53 5.32
N ALA A 147 -0.11 -2.52 4.58
CA ALA A 147 -0.73 -1.33 5.19
C ALA A 147 -1.92 -1.71 6.08
N THR A 148 -2.76 -2.63 5.61
CA THR A 148 -3.88 -3.16 6.40
C THR A 148 -3.37 -3.86 7.67
N LEU A 149 -2.35 -4.71 7.55
CA LEU A 149 -1.77 -5.40 8.70
C LEU A 149 -1.18 -4.43 9.75
N ILE A 150 -0.51 -3.37 9.31
CA ILE A 150 -0.03 -2.31 10.22
C ILE A 150 -1.20 -1.66 10.96
N LEU A 151 -2.29 -1.33 10.26
CA LEU A 151 -3.48 -0.75 10.88
C LEU A 151 -4.10 -1.68 11.94
N GLU A 152 -4.19 -2.98 11.65
CA GLU A 152 -4.69 -3.98 12.60
C GLU A 152 -3.78 -4.10 13.83
N CYS A 153 -2.46 -4.11 13.64
CA CYS A 153 -1.52 -4.08 14.76
C CYS A 153 -1.73 -2.83 15.64
N VAL A 154 -1.90 -1.66 15.02
CA VAL A 154 -2.16 -0.40 15.73
C VAL A 154 -3.47 -0.48 16.52
N GLN A 155 -4.54 -0.99 15.92
CA GLN A 155 -5.84 -1.11 16.58
C GLN A 155 -5.78 -2.02 17.81
N VAL A 156 -5.26 -3.23 17.62
CA VAL A 156 -5.14 -4.23 18.68
C VAL A 156 -4.18 -3.76 19.77
N GLY A 157 -3.05 -3.18 19.37
CA GLY A 157 -2.05 -2.63 20.29
C GLY A 157 -2.60 -1.47 21.11
N HIS A 158 -3.33 -0.54 20.49
CA HIS A 158 -3.99 0.57 21.17
C HIS A 158 -4.98 0.06 22.22
N PHE A 159 -5.85 -0.88 21.84
CA PHE A 159 -6.80 -1.49 22.76
C PHE A 159 -6.11 -2.18 23.93
N TRP A 160 -5.05 -2.95 23.66
CA TRP A 160 -4.31 -3.65 24.70
C TRP A 160 -3.64 -2.69 25.70
N GLU A 161 -2.97 -1.64 25.21
CA GLU A 161 -2.35 -0.64 26.08
C GLU A 161 -3.36 0.16 26.89
N ALA A 162 -4.52 0.49 26.32
CA ALA A 162 -5.57 1.21 27.02
C ALA A 162 -6.12 0.43 28.22
N ASN A 163 -6.04 -0.90 28.20
CA ASN A 163 -6.50 -1.80 29.27
C ASN A 163 -5.40 -2.14 30.30
N LYS A 164 -4.16 -1.67 30.13
CA LYS A 164 -3.09 -1.89 31.10
C LYS A 164 -3.14 -0.90 32.27
N PRO A 165 -2.78 -1.32 33.49
CA PRO A 165 -2.75 -0.45 34.67
C PRO A 165 -1.70 0.68 34.57
N HIS A 166 -0.65 0.47 33.77
CA HIS A 166 0.40 1.47 33.51
C HIS A 166 0.45 1.83 32.03
N ARG A 167 0.22 3.12 31.72
CA ARG A 167 0.40 3.65 30.38
C ARG A 167 1.88 3.73 30.03
N SER A 168 2.24 3.22 28.87
CA SER A 168 3.58 3.36 28.32
C SER A 168 3.88 4.82 27.95
N GLN A 169 5.16 5.19 27.90
CA GLN A 169 5.61 6.55 27.60
C GLN A 169 5.31 6.96 26.14
N HIS A 170 5.19 5.98 25.25
CA HIS A 170 4.78 6.12 23.85
C HIS A 170 3.51 5.31 23.60
N SER A 171 2.36 5.95 23.82
CA SER A 171 1.07 5.31 23.58
C SER A 171 0.85 5.09 22.09
N ILE A 172 0.45 3.87 21.72
CA ILE A 172 0.00 3.58 20.37
C ILE A 172 -1.25 4.44 20.07
N PRO A 173 -1.28 5.20 18.96
CA PRO A 173 -2.42 6.03 18.62
C PRO A 173 -3.62 5.18 18.18
N ASP A 174 -4.80 5.78 18.14
CA ASP A 174 -5.99 5.14 17.57
C ASP A 174 -5.79 4.92 16.06
N GLN A 175 -6.24 3.78 15.52
CA GLN A 175 -6.21 3.48 14.08
C GLN A 175 -6.94 4.53 13.24
N ASP A 176 -7.98 5.18 13.77
CA ASP A 176 -8.72 6.26 13.09
C ASP A 176 -7.91 7.56 12.99
N SER A 177 -6.80 7.66 13.71
CA SER A 177 -5.83 8.73 13.54
C SER A 177 -4.83 8.46 12.41
N MET A 178 -4.70 7.20 11.98
CA MET A 178 -3.76 6.80 10.93
C MET A 178 -4.21 7.27 9.55
N ASP A 179 -3.27 7.82 8.79
CA ASP A 179 -3.45 8.27 7.41
C ASP A 179 -2.33 7.72 6.50
N SER A 180 -2.34 8.11 5.23
CA SER A 180 -1.28 7.73 4.29
C SER A 180 0.11 8.19 4.73
N LYS A 181 0.24 9.30 5.46
CA LYS A 181 1.55 9.80 5.93
C LYS A 181 2.09 8.90 7.04
N ALA A 182 1.24 8.46 7.96
CA ALA A 182 1.60 7.50 9.00
C ALA A 182 2.01 6.14 8.41
N ILE A 183 1.27 5.61 7.42
CA ILE A 183 1.66 4.38 6.72
C ILE A 183 2.96 4.56 5.93
N ARG A 184 3.16 5.70 5.27
CA ARG A 184 4.42 6.02 4.60
C ARG A 184 5.59 6.02 5.58
N ALA A 185 5.43 6.59 6.77
CA ALA A 185 6.45 6.57 7.80
C ALA A 185 6.77 5.14 8.27
N GLY A 186 5.74 4.32 8.49
CA GLY A 186 5.94 2.91 8.85
C GLY A 186 6.59 2.08 7.74
N PHE A 187 6.27 2.35 6.48
CA PHE A 187 7.00 1.73 5.37
C PHE A 187 8.47 2.17 5.36
N ALA A 188 8.75 3.45 5.60
CA ALA A 188 10.10 3.96 5.65
C ALA A 188 10.93 3.36 6.80
N SER A 189 10.34 3.10 7.98
CA SER A 189 11.05 2.45 9.09
C SER A 189 11.44 1.00 8.79
N MET A 190 10.73 0.35 7.85
CA MET A 190 10.98 -1.03 7.43
C MET A 190 12.02 -1.16 6.31
N VAL A 191 12.35 -0.05 5.62
CA VAL A 191 13.35 -0.06 4.56
C VAL A 191 14.74 -0.25 5.17
N ARG A 192 15.47 -1.25 4.67
CA ARG A 192 16.86 -1.49 5.06
C ARG A 192 17.79 -0.83 4.05
N SER A 193 18.79 -0.08 4.53
CA SER A 193 19.80 0.65 3.73
C SER A 193 19.22 1.77 2.84
N ASN A 194 20.02 2.33 1.94
CA ASN A 194 19.60 3.36 0.97
C ASN A 194 18.70 2.82 -0.17
N SER A 195 18.22 1.58 -0.09
CA SER A 195 17.24 1.04 -1.05
C SER A 195 15.86 1.68 -0.83
N ARG A 196 14.94 1.56 -1.80
CA ARG A 196 13.49 1.85 -1.57
C ARG A 196 12.68 0.57 -1.30
N TYR A 197 13.35 -0.57 -1.14
CA TYR A 197 12.72 -1.88 -1.11
C TYR A 197 12.35 -2.31 0.31
N LEU A 198 11.11 -2.77 0.45
CA LEU A 198 10.61 -3.35 1.68
C LEU A 198 10.75 -4.87 1.65
N TRP A 199 11.54 -5.38 2.58
CA TRP A 199 11.70 -6.80 2.85
C TRP A 199 10.52 -7.34 3.68
N VAL A 200 9.30 -7.32 3.10
CA VAL A 200 8.04 -7.66 3.78
C VAL A 200 8.12 -9.00 4.52
N TRP A 201 8.75 -10.00 3.92
CA TRP A 201 8.88 -11.35 4.48
C TRP A 201 9.79 -11.43 5.70
N GLU A 202 10.75 -10.51 5.81
CA GLU A 202 11.69 -10.49 6.93
C GLU A 202 11.22 -9.60 8.09
N THR A 203 10.11 -8.90 7.90
CA THR A 203 9.45 -8.11 8.95
C THR A 203 8.83 -9.03 10.00
N PHE A 204 8.22 -10.14 9.57
CA PHE A 204 7.58 -11.12 10.45
C PHE A 204 8.52 -12.31 10.68
N ARG A 205 9.58 -12.07 11.46
CA ARG A 205 10.58 -13.09 11.77
C ARG A 205 9.97 -14.29 12.51
N PRO A 206 10.56 -15.49 12.42
CA PRO A 206 10.06 -16.70 13.09
C PRO A 206 9.76 -16.49 14.58
N GLN A 207 10.59 -15.74 15.31
CA GLN A 207 10.37 -15.48 16.74
C GLN A 207 9.10 -14.69 17.03
N VAL A 208 8.76 -13.73 16.17
CA VAL A 208 7.51 -12.97 16.26
C VAL A 208 6.33 -13.90 15.97
N CYS A 209 6.45 -14.73 14.93
CA CYS A 209 5.42 -15.70 14.56
C CYS A 209 5.20 -16.74 15.66
N GLU A 210 6.27 -17.32 16.22
CA GLU A 210 6.23 -18.29 17.32
C GLU A 210 5.58 -17.70 18.57
N SER A 211 5.93 -16.45 18.93
CA SER A 211 5.33 -15.78 20.07
C SER A 211 3.83 -15.54 19.87
N ILE A 212 3.39 -15.27 18.63
CA ILE A 212 1.97 -15.12 18.27
C ILE A 212 1.24 -16.47 18.16
N THR A 213 1.91 -17.57 17.83
CA THR A 213 1.25 -18.89 17.68
C THR A 213 1.24 -19.71 18.97
N ASP A 214 2.29 -19.62 19.78
CA ASP A 214 2.56 -20.57 20.86
C ASP A 214 2.42 -19.95 22.26
N GLY A 215 2.34 -18.61 22.36
CA GLY A 215 2.15 -17.87 23.61
C GLY A 215 0.72 -17.93 24.18
N GLY A 216 0.53 -17.34 25.37
CA GLY A 216 -0.80 -17.05 25.91
C GLY A 216 -1.42 -15.80 25.27
N ARG A 217 -2.72 -15.56 25.52
CA ARG A 217 -3.44 -14.40 24.97
C ARG A 217 -2.73 -13.07 25.25
N ASP A 218 -2.22 -12.88 26.46
CA ASP A 218 -1.56 -11.64 26.86
C ASP A 218 -0.21 -11.47 26.16
N ASP A 219 0.53 -12.58 25.97
CA ASP A 219 1.79 -12.60 25.20
C ASP A 219 1.55 -12.22 23.73
N HIS A 220 0.48 -12.75 23.13
CA HIS A 220 0.08 -12.43 21.76
C HIS A 220 -0.20 -10.93 21.60
N LEU A 221 -1.00 -10.36 22.52
CA LEU A 221 -1.36 -8.94 22.49
C LEU A 221 -0.15 -8.05 22.77
N ASP A 222 0.76 -8.48 23.64
CA ASP A 222 2.03 -7.79 23.89
C ASP A 222 2.91 -7.74 22.64
N GLU A 223 3.05 -8.84 21.92
CA GLU A 223 3.83 -8.86 20.68
C GLU A 223 3.18 -8.03 19.57
N VAL A 224 1.85 -8.08 19.42
CA VAL A 224 1.15 -7.21 18.46
C VAL A 224 1.34 -5.73 18.80
N ALA A 225 1.29 -5.36 20.08
CA ALA A 225 1.57 -3.99 20.51
C ALA A 225 3.04 -3.58 20.26
N LYS A 226 4.00 -4.49 20.44
CA LYS A 226 5.42 -4.24 20.08
C LYS A 226 5.60 -4.04 18.58
N LEU A 227 4.92 -4.84 17.75
CA LEU A 227 4.91 -4.67 16.29
C LEU A 227 4.32 -3.32 15.89
N ALA A 228 3.19 -2.93 16.46
CA ALA A 228 2.59 -1.62 16.20
C ALA A 228 3.58 -0.49 16.49
N LYS A 229 4.30 -0.56 17.62
CA LYS A 229 5.32 0.43 17.98
C LYS A 229 6.49 0.46 17.02
N SER A 230 7.00 -0.69 16.57
CA SER A 230 8.13 -0.72 15.63
C SER A 230 7.77 -0.18 14.23
N PHE A 231 6.48 -0.19 13.88
CA PHE A 231 6.00 0.48 12.68
C PHE A 231 5.79 1.98 12.85
N LEU A 232 5.65 2.48 14.08
CA LEU A 232 5.31 3.88 14.35
C LEU A 232 6.48 4.74 14.84
N PHE A 233 7.46 4.12 15.51
CA PHE A 233 8.58 4.77 16.21
C PHE A 233 9.91 4.11 15.83
#